data_AF-A0A3B0M563-F1
#
_entry.id   AF-A0A3B0M563-F1
#
_cell.length_a   1.000
_cell.length_b   1.000
_cell.length_c   1.000
_cell.angle_alpha   90.00
_cell.angle_beta   90.00
_cell.angle_gamma   90.00
#
_symmetry.space_group_name_H-M   'P 1'
#
loop_
_entity.id
_entity.type
_entity.pdbx_description
1 polymer ?
#
loop_
_entity_poly.entity_id
_entity_poly.type
_entity_poly.pdbx_seq_one_letter_code
_entity_poly.pdbx_strand_id
1 'polypeptide(L)'
;MQRLKARRKLSNPALHLLFTVCGRDWPTKWMKGDDTVKYIIAAIKPFKLEEVREALTSIGVRGMMVTEIKGFGAQSGHTEIYRGAEYAVNFVPKLKLEIGVSDAMADQVVETLQKTAKTDKIGDGKIFVLDLAAATRVRTGESGDDAL
;
A
#
# COMPACT_ATOMS: atom_id res chain seq x y z
N MET A 1 -42.99 -15.31 -13.28
CA MET A 1 -42.48 -15.38 -11.89
C MET A 1 -41.19 -14.56 -11.81
N GLN A 2 -41.05 -13.76 -10.75
CA GLN A 2 -40.27 -12.51 -10.68
C GLN A 2 -38.73 -12.67 -10.59
N ARG A 3 -38.05 -11.62 -11.09
CA ARG A 3 -36.63 -11.25 -10.90
C ARG A 3 -36.32 -10.91 -9.44
N LEU A 4 -35.09 -11.17 -8.98
CA LEU A 4 -34.45 -10.41 -7.90
C LEU A 4 -32.94 -10.21 -8.19
N LYS A 5 -32.59 -8.99 -8.64
CA LYS A 5 -31.24 -8.42 -8.48
C LYS A 5 -31.23 -7.64 -7.17
N ALA A 6 -30.41 -8.04 -6.21
CA ALA A 6 -30.23 -7.34 -4.95
C ALA A 6 -29.48 -6.01 -5.17
N ARG A 7 -30.19 -4.89 -5.05
CA ARG A 7 -29.63 -3.55 -4.81
C ARG A 7 -29.26 -3.46 -3.33
N ARG A 8 -27.98 -3.33 -2.98
CA ARG A 8 -27.56 -2.89 -1.64
C ARG A 8 -27.61 -1.36 -1.56
N LYS A 9 -28.30 -0.89 -0.53
CA LYS A 9 -28.66 0.50 -0.23
C LYS A 9 -27.43 1.37 0.02
N LEU A 10 -27.39 2.56 -0.59
CA LEU A 10 -26.71 3.72 -0.02
C LEU A 10 -27.57 4.26 1.13
N SER A 11 -26.96 4.52 2.28
CA SER A 11 -27.56 5.40 3.29
C SER A 11 -26.49 5.98 4.22
N ASN A 12 -26.11 7.24 3.99
CA ASN A 12 -25.84 8.13 5.11
C ASN A 12 -26.15 9.60 4.74
N PRO A 13 -27.28 10.17 5.19
CA PRO A 13 -27.65 11.55 4.90
C PRO A 13 -27.00 12.63 5.81
N ALA A 14 -26.04 12.27 6.67
CA ALA A 14 -25.52 13.19 7.70
C ALA A 14 -24.32 14.08 7.29
N LEU A 15 -23.74 13.91 6.10
CA LEU A 15 -22.52 14.62 5.69
C LEU A 15 -22.75 15.95 4.95
N HIS A 16 -24.00 16.35 4.72
CA HIS A 16 -24.31 17.46 3.81
C HIS A 16 -24.34 18.85 4.44
N LEU A 17 -24.11 19.00 5.75
CA LEU A 17 -24.40 20.26 6.46
C LEU A 17 -23.20 21.05 7.02
N LEU A 18 -21.94 20.70 6.71
CA LEU A 18 -20.76 21.39 7.27
C LEU A 18 -19.86 22.10 6.26
N PHE A 19 -20.33 22.38 5.03
CA PHE A 19 -19.48 22.82 3.92
C PHE A 19 -19.82 24.19 3.31
N THR A 20 -20.48 25.10 4.03
CA THR A 20 -21.01 26.36 3.43
C THR A 20 -20.23 27.64 3.76
N VAL A 21 -19.05 27.61 4.39
CA VAL A 21 -18.38 28.86 4.85
C VAL A 21 -16.99 29.15 4.26
N CYS A 22 -16.54 28.45 3.23
CA CYS A 22 -15.33 28.88 2.51
C CYS A 22 -15.41 28.53 1.02
N GLY A 23 -15.61 29.54 0.17
CA GLY A 23 -15.73 29.43 -1.29
C GLY A 23 -14.45 29.00 -2.00
N ARG A 24 -14.00 27.77 -1.74
CA ARG A 24 -13.10 27.02 -2.61
C ARG A 24 -13.82 25.75 -3.00
N ASP A 25 -14.38 25.74 -4.20
CA ASP A 25 -14.93 24.54 -4.83
C ASP A 25 -13.80 23.53 -5.01
N TRP A 26 -13.60 22.65 -4.03
CA TRP A 26 -12.76 21.47 -4.21
C TRP A 26 -13.53 20.50 -5.11
N PRO A 27 -12.99 20.06 -6.26
CA PRO A 27 -13.73 19.16 -7.14
C PRO A 27 -13.99 17.84 -6.41
N THR A 28 -15.25 17.58 -6.06
CA THR A 28 -15.73 16.30 -5.48
C THR A 28 -15.65 15.12 -6.46
N LYS A 29 -15.14 15.34 -7.68
CA LYS A 29 -14.94 14.33 -8.72
C LYS A 29 -14.01 13.19 -8.28
N TRP A 30 -13.11 13.43 -7.32
CA TRP A 30 -12.12 12.46 -6.83
C TRP A 30 -12.63 11.55 -5.69
N MET A 31 -13.91 11.63 -5.30
CA MET A 31 -14.46 10.90 -4.15
C MET A 31 -15.34 9.70 -4.51
N LYS A 32 -15.28 9.20 -5.75
CA LYS A 32 -15.67 7.82 -6.02
C LYS A 32 -14.40 7.01 -6.01
N GLY A 33 -14.25 6.15 -5.00
CA GLY A 33 -13.26 5.08 -5.05
C GLY A 33 -13.64 4.21 -6.23
N ASP A 34 -12.93 4.36 -7.33
CA ASP A 34 -12.91 3.34 -8.36
C ASP A 34 -11.98 2.26 -7.81
N ASP A 35 -12.55 1.13 -7.41
CA ASP A 35 -11.83 -0.02 -6.82
C ASP A 35 -10.79 -0.66 -7.78
N THR A 36 -10.46 0.02 -8.89
CA THR A 36 -9.64 -0.50 -9.99
C THR A 36 -8.14 -0.42 -9.73
N VAL A 37 -7.70 0.33 -8.71
CA VAL A 37 -6.28 0.49 -8.37
C VAL A 37 -5.99 0.21 -6.90
N LYS A 38 -4.86 -0.45 -6.63
CA LYS A 38 -4.36 -0.80 -5.31
C LYS A 38 -2.99 -0.20 -5.06
N TYR A 39 -2.72 0.09 -3.79
CA TYR A 39 -1.40 0.46 -3.31
C TYR A 39 -0.82 -0.66 -2.46
N ILE A 40 0.30 -1.21 -2.91
CA ILE A 40 1.02 -2.27 -2.23
C ILE A 40 2.22 -1.66 -1.53
N ILE A 41 2.29 -1.85 -0.22
CA ILE A 41 3.41 -1.44 0.62
C ILE A 41 4.10 -2.69 1.14
N ALA A 42 5.35 -2.92 0.76
CA ALA A 42 6.12 -4.07 1.24
C ALA A 42 7.36 -3.60 2.00
N ALA A 43 7.50 -4.04 3.25
CA ALA A 43 8.74 -3.87 4.01
C ALA A 43 9.58 -5.14 3.85
N ILE A 44 10.76 -5.06 3.24
CA ILE A 44 11.63 -6.20 2.93
C ILE A 44 13.07 -6.00 3.45
N LYS A 45 13.88 -7.07 3.42
CA LYS A 45 15.31 -7.01 3.70
C LYS A 45 16.06 -6.30 2.54
N PRO A 46 17.06 -5.43 2.81
CA PRO A 46 17.73 -4.66 1.76
C PRO A 46 18.37 -5.49 0.63
N PHE A 47 18.97 -6.63 0.95
CA PHE A 47 19.65 -7.48 -0.04
C PHE A 47 18.71 -8.17 -1.03
N LYS A 48 17.39 -8.18 -0.78
CA LYS A 48 16.38 -8.77 -1.68
C LYS A 48 15.87 -7.80 -2.75
N LEU A 49 16.25 -6.52 -2.68
CA LEU A 49 15.72 -5.48 -3.57
C LEU A 49 15.87 -5.84 -5.05
N GLU A 50 17.04 -6.29 -5.47
CA GLU A 50 17.33 -6.53 -6.89
C GLU A 50 16.53 -7.71 -7.45
N GLU A 51 16.47 -8.81 -6.71
CA GLU A 51 15.69 -10.00 -7.07
C GLU A 51 14.18 -9.67 -7.15
N VAL A 52 13.68 -8.86 -6.20
CA VAL A 52 12.30 -8.39 -6.21
C VAL A 52 12.04 -7.47 -7.40
N ARG A 53 12.95 -6.54 -7.71
CA ARG A 53 12.85 -5.63 -8.86
C ARG A 53 12.71 -6.40 -10.17
N GLU A 54 13.56 -7.40 -10.39
CA GLU A 54 13.56 -8.20 -11.62
C GLU A 54 12.28 -9.02 -11.75
N ALA A 55 11.83 -9.66 -10.68
CA ALA A 55 10.61 -10.44 -10.68
C ALA A 55 9.36 -9.59 -10.94
N LEU A 56 9.26 -8.41 -10.31
CA LEU A 56 8.18 -7.46 -10.55
C LEU A 56 8.18 -6.93 -11.99
N THR A 57 9.37 -6.64 -12.53
CA THR A 57 9.51 -6.21 -13.93
C THR A 57 9.05 -7.30 -14.90
N SER A 58 9.34 -8.57 -14.59
CA SER A 58 8.98 -9.73 -15.43
C SER A 58 7.46 -9.95 -15.52
N ILE A 59 6.71 -9.57 -14.49
CA ILE A 59 5.24 -9.64 -14.48
C ILE A 59 4.57 -8.36 -15.00
N GLY A 60 5.35 -7.37 -15.46
CA GLY A 60 4.84 -6.15 -16.10
C GLY A 60 4.72 -4.93 -15.20
N VAL A 61 5.21 -4.96 -13.95
CA VAL A 61 5.27 -3.77 -13.09
C VAL A 61 6.42 -2.88 -13.56
N ARG A 62 6.11 -1.63 -13.93
CA ARG A 62 7.08 -0.70 -14.54
C ARG A 62 7.59 0.38 -13.59
N GLY A 63 6.95 0.55 -12.44
CA GLY A 63 7.29 1.59 -11.47
C GLY A 63 7.16 1.09 -10.04
N MET A 64 8.11 1.50 -9.20
CA MET A 64 8.03 1.36 -7.76
C MET A 64 8.83 2.47 -7.09
N MET A 65 8.44 2.83 -5.88
CA MET A 65 9.18 3.74 -5.01
C MET A 65 9.85 2.92 -3.91
N VAL A 66 11.08 3.30 -3.55
CA VAL A 66 11.87 2.63 -2.53
C VAL A 66 12.28 3.66 -1.48
N THR A 67 11.99 3.38 -0.22
CA THR A 67 12.38 4.23 0.91
C THR A 67 13.09 3.38 1.96
N GLU A 68 14.21 3.87 2.49
CA GLU A 68 14.87 3.24 3.64
C GLU A 68 14.05 3.50 4.91
N ILE A 69 13.74 2.43 5.63
CA ILE A 69 12.99 2.52 6.88
C ILE A 69 13.67 1.72 7.98
N LYS A 70 13.29 2.01 9.21
CA LYS A 70 13.71 1.27 10.40
C LYS A 70 12.50 0.52 10.93
N GLY A 71 12.58 -0.81 10.93
CA GLY A 71 11.53 -1.68 11.43
C GLY A 71 11.82 -2.16 12.84
N PHE A 72 10.80 -2.14 13.69
CA PHE A 72 10.81 -2.88 14.95
C PHE A 72 9.68 -3.91 14.90
N GLY A 73 9.92 -5.09 15.47
CA GLY A 73 8.96 -6.20 15.49
C GLY A 73 8.89 -6.85 16.86
N ALA A 74 7.89 -7.71 17.07
CA ALA A 74 7.62 -8.34 18.36
C ALA A 74 8.77 -9.23 18.92
N GLN A 75 9.84 -9.46 18.16
CA GLN A 75 10.82 -10.50 18.44
C GLN A 75 12.24 -9.98 18.77
N SER A 76 12.39 -8.68 19.05
CA SER A 76 13.69 -8.12 19.47
C SER A 76 13.55 -7.18 20.68
N GLY A 77 12.84 -7.65 21.69
CA GLY A 77 12.85 -7.07 23.03
C GLY A 77 13.58 -7.98 24.01
N HIS A 78 14.90 -8.17 23.85
CA HIS A 78 15.72 -8.38 25.05
C HIS A 78 15.97 -6.99 25.60
N THR A 79 15.04 -6.51 26.41
CA THR A 79 15.18 -5.26 27.15
C THR A 79 16.18 -5.55 28.27
N GLU A 80 17.48 -5.46 28.00
CA GLU A 80 18.47 -5.50 29.07
C GLU A 80 18.38 -4.19 29.86
N ILE A 81 17.81 -4.30 31.06
CA ILE A 81 17.68 -3.20 32.01
C ILE A 81 19.08 -2.89 32.55
N TYR A 82 19.63 -1.72 32.20
CA TYR A 82 20.83 -1.19 32.87
C TYR A 82 20.48 0.09 33.62
N ARG A 83 20.36 0.00 34.95
CA ARG A 83 20.26 1.14 35.89
C ARG A 83 19.08 2.10 35.69
N GLY A 84 17.89 1.57 35.41
CA GLY A 84 16.63 2.33 35.54
C GLY A 84 16.32 3.34 34.42
N ALA A 85 17.04 3.32 33.30
CA ALA A 85 16.64 4.03 32.08
C ALA A 85 16.43 3.02 30.94
N GLU A 86 15.20 2.97 30.40
CA GLU A 86 14.83 2.10 29.28
C GLU A 86 15.42 2.62 27.97
N TYR A 87 16.54 2.08 27.50
CA TYR A 87 17.03 2.40 26.16
C TYR A 87 17.71 1.20 25.50
N ALA A 88 16.94 0.46 24.71
CA ALA A 88 17.41 -0.16 23.45
C ALA A 88 16.24 -0.75 22.66
N VAL A 89 15.44 0.10 21.99
CA VAL A 89 14.63 -0.39 20.87
C VAL A 89 15.59 -0.56 19.69
N ASN A 90 16.13 -1.77 19.52
CA ASN A 90 17.01 -2.09 18.40
C ASN A 90 16.19 -2.12 17.10
N PHE A 91 16.17 -1.00 16.40
CA PHE A 91 15.58 -0.91 15.08
C PHE A 91 16.48 -1.61 14.04
N VAL A 92 15.85 -2.44 13.21
CA VAL A 92 16.55 -3.13 12.10
C VAL A 92 16.28 -2.37 10.80
N PRO A 93 17.32 -2.01 10.02
CA PRO A 93 17.15 -1.40 8.70
C PRO A 93 16.37 -2.31 7.75
N LYS A 94 15.39 -1.74 7.04
CA LYS A 94 14.57 -2.40 6.01
C LYS A 94 14.34 -1.45 4.85
N LEU A 95 13.89 -2.00 3.72
CA LEU A 95 13.40 -1.20 2.60
C LEU A 95 11.88 -1.27 2.56
N LYS A 96 11.24 -0.11 2.41
CA LYS A 96 9.82 0.02 2.11
C LYS A 96 9.68 0.21 0.61
N LEU A 97 9.03 -0.76 -0.04
CA LEU A 97 8.59 -0.69 -1.42
C LEU A 97 7.16 -0.19 -1.45
N GLU A 98 6.88 0.72 -2.36
CA GLU A 98 5.58 1.33 -2.57
C GLU A 98 5.23 1.23 -4.06
N ILE A 99 4.14 0.53 -4.38
CA ILE A 99 3.79 0.13 -5.74
C ILE A 99 2.30 0.40 -5.96
N GLY A 100 1.98 1.21 -6.97
CA GLY A 100 0.61 1.35 -7.47
C GLY A 100 0.37 0.34 -8.60
N VAL A 101 -0.68 -0.46 -8.48
CA VAL A 101 -1.05 -1.49 -9.47
C VAL A 101 -2.55 -1.49 -9.70
N SER A 102 -3.00 -2.03 -10.84
CA SER A 102 -4.42 -2.31 -11.02
C SER A 102 -4.86 -3.45 -10.09
N ASP A 103 -6.14 -3.46 -9.72
CA ASP A 103 -6.76 -4.48 -8.87
C ASP A 103 -6.57 -5.88 -9.45
N ALA A 104 -6.69 -6.02 -10.78
CA ALA A 104 -6.46 -7.27 -11.48
C ALA A 104 -5.03 -7.84 -11.33
N MET A 105 -4.03 -6.98 -11.07
CA MET A 105 -2.63 -7.39 -10.87
C MET A 105 -2.26 -7.54 -9.40
N ALA A 106 -3.08 -7.07 -8.47
CA ALA A 106 -2.71 -6.96 -7.05
C ALA A 106 -2.30 -8.31 -6.45
N ASP A 107 -3.09 -9.36 -6.66
CA ASP A 107 -2.82 -10.70 -6.14
C ASP A 107 -1.50 -11.27 -6.69
N GLN A 108 -1.28 -11.15 -8.00
CA GLN A 108 -0.05 -11.62 -8.64
C GLN A 108 1.20 -10.91 -8.11
N VAL A 109 1.08 -9.60 -7.84
CA VAL A 109 2.19 -8.78 -7.31
C VAL A 109 2.50 -9.16 -5.86
N VAL A 110 1.48 -9.35 -5.03
CA VAL A 110 1.64 -9.80 -3.64
C VAL A 110 2.28 -11.20 -3.59
N GLU A 111 1.82 -12.13 -4.41
CA GLU A 111 2.38 -13.48 -4.47
C GLU A 111 3.85 -13.46 -4.92
N THR A 112 4.17 -12.64 -5.93
CA THR A 112 5.54 -12.49 -6.45
C THR A 112 6.46 -11.88 -5.39
N LEU A 113 6.01 -10.82 -4.70
CA LEU A 113 6.74 -10.21 -3.57
C LEU A 113 6.97 -11.22 -2.46
N GLN A 114 5.95 -12.00 -2.09
CA GLN A 114 6.05 -13.00 -1.05
C GLN A 114 7.08 -14.07 -1.41
N LYS A 115 7.04 -14.62 -2.62
CA LYS A 115 7.97 -15.67 -3.07
C LYS A 115 9.42 -15.18 -3.12
N THR A 116 9.64 -13.98 -3.64
CA THR A 116 10.98 -13.43 -3.90
C THR A 116 11.63 -12.86 -2.64
N ALA A 117 10.88 -12.16 -1.80
CA ALA A 117 11.41 -11.57 -0.57
C ALA A 117 11.58 -12.58 0.59
N LYS A 118 10.97 -13.76 0.48
CA LYS A 118 11.04 -14.81 1.50
C LYS A 118 12.43 -15.44 1.59
N THR A 119 12.90 -15.62 2.82
CA THR A 119 14.17 -16.30 3.14
C THR A 119 14.02 -17.41 4.19
N ASP A 120 12.78 -17.70 4.62
CA ASP A 120 12.45 -18.62 5.72
C ASP A 120 13.13 -18.28 7.06
N LYS A 121 13.59 -17.03 7.19
CA LYS A 121 14.21 -16.50 8.40
C LYS A 121 13.36 -15.40 8.99
N ILE A 122 13.40 -15.28 10.30
CA ILE A 122 12.75 -14.19 11.03
C ILE A 122 13.16 -12.83 10.43
N GLY A 123 12.19 -11.93 10.32
CA GLY A 123 12.39 -10.56 9.87
C GLY A 123 12.24 -10.32 8.36
N ASP A 124 11.77 -11.29 7.56
CA ASP A 124 11.49 -11.13 6.12
C ASP A 124 10.59 -9.93 5.81
N GLY A 125 9.68 -9.61 6.73
CA GLY A 125 8.94 -8.36 6.73
C GLY A 125 7.44 -8.55 6.58
N LYS A 126 6.75 -7.56 6.01
CA LYS A 126 5.29 -7.52 5.89
C LYS A 126 4.89 -6.85 4.59
N ILE A 127 3.78 -7.30 4.01
CA ILE A 127 3.16 -6.70 2.83
C ILE A 127 1.78 -6.21 3.26
N PHE A 128 1.45 -4.98 2.89
CA PHE A 128 0.16 -4.35 3.11
C PHE A 128 -0.44 -3.99 1.76
N VAL A 129 -1.76 -4.13 1.65
CA VAL A 129 -2.52 -3.75 0.47
C VAL A 129 -3.56 -2.74 0.92
N LEU A 130 -3.61 -1.61 0.24
CA LEU A 130 -4.59 -0.56 0.47
C LEU A 130 -5.34 -0.25 -0.83
N ASP A 131 -6.59 0.17 -0.69
CA ASP A 131 -7.38 0.66 -1.81
C ASP A 131 -6.93 2.09 -2.15
N LEU A 132 -6.67 2.37 -3.43
CA LEU A 132 -6.45 3.74 -3.90
C LEU A 132 -7.74 4.29 -4.48
N ALA A 133 -8.14 5.47 -4.00
CA ALA A 133 -9.32 6.14 -4.56
C ALA A 133 -9.06 6.67 -5.98
N ALA A 134 -7.82 7.08 -6.28
CA ALA A 134 -7.43 7.60 -7.59
C ALA A 134 -5.91 7.52 -7.79
N ALA A 135 -5.49 7.38 -9.05
CA ALA A 135 -4.13 7.57 -9.51
C ALA A 135 -4.14 8.52 -10.71
N THR A 136 -3.14 9.40 -10.83
CA THR A 136 -3.02 10.34 -11.97
C THR A 136 -1.57 10.41 -12.44
N ARG A 137 -1.34 10.26 -13.75
CA ARG A 137 -0.03 10.42 -14.35
C ARG A 137 0.24 11.91 -14.58
N VAL A 138 1.23 12.47 -13.89
CA VAL A 138 1.55 13.92 -13.97
C VAL A 138 1.84 14.40 -15.40
N ARG A 139 2.50 13.57 -16.22
CA ARG A 139 2.90 13.94 -17.59
C ARG A 139 1.73 14.05 -18.57
N THR A 140 0.73 13.17 -18.47
CA THR A 140 -0.36 13.04 -19.46
C THR A 140 -1.72 13.44 -18.91
N GLY A 141 -1.91 13.45 -17.59
CA GLY A 141 -3.21 13.65 -16.95
C GLY A 141 -4.11 12.40 -16.96
N GLU A 142 -3.64 11.28 -17.51
CA GLU A 142 -4.33 9.99 -17.47
C GLU A 142 -4.61 9.58 -16.01
N SER A 143 -5.74 8.91 -15.79
CA SER A 143 -6.22 8.56 -14.45
C SER A 143 -6.60 7.09 -14.36
N GLY A 144 -6.58 6.55 -13.14
CA GLY A 144 -6.89 5.13 -12.88
C GLY A 144 -5.80 4.20 -13.41
N ASP A 145 -6.19 3.11 -14.04
CA ASP A 145 -5.26 2.07 -14.53
C ASP A 145 -4.31 2.60 -15.61
N ASP A 146 -4.77 3.52 -16.47
CA ASP A 146 -3.96 4.14 -17.53
C ASP A 146 -2.82 5.02 -16.96
N ALA A 147 -2.93 5.42 -15.69
CA ALA A 147 -1.93 6.26 -15.02
C ALA A 147 -0.67 5.49 -14.58
N LEU A 148 -0.75 4.16 -14.48
CA LEU A 148 0.27 3.30 -13.86
C LEU A 148 1.39 2.86 -14.84
#